data_AF-A0A966N1J5-F1
#
_entry.id   AF-A0A966N1J5-F1
#
_cell.length_a   1.000
_cell.length_b   1.000
_cell.length_c   1.000
_cell.angle_alpha   90.00
_cell.angle_beta   90.00
_cell.angle_gamma   90.00
#
_symmetry.space_group_name_H-M   'P 1'
#
loop_
_entity.id
_entity.type
_entity.pdbx_description
1 polymer ?
#
loop_
_entity_poly.entity_id
_entity_poly.type
_entity_poly.pdbx_seq_one_letter_code
_entity_poly.pdbx_strand_id
1 'polypeptide(L)' 'MWGAATHVGMLRQQNEDAYTAHDDLFVVADGMGGHNAGEVASALAIDVMKQAALAGFSSQESV' A
#
# COMPACT_ATOMS: atom_id res chain seq x y z
N MET A 1 -5.72 18.60 6.43
CA MET A 1 -6.67 17.47 6.33
C MET A 1 -6.40 16.80 5.00
N TRP A 2 -5.98 15.53 5.05
CA TRP A 2 -5.77 14.68 3.87
C TRP A 2 -7.05 13.88 3.58
N GLY A 3 -7.13 13.28 2.39
CA GLY A 3 -8.21 12.40 2.01
C GLY A 3 -7.67 11.25 1.17
N ALA A 4 -8.26 10.08 1.30
CA ALA A 4 -7.89 8.90 0.53
C ALA A 4 -9.13 8.03 0.28
N ALA A 5 -9.18 7.43 -0.90
CA ALA A 5 -10.26 6.55 -1.34
C ALA A 5 -9.71 5.57 -2.38
N THR A 6 -10.28 4.38 -2.44
CA THR A 6 -10.02 3.40 -3.49
C THR A 6 -11.32 2.70 -3.88
N HIS A 7 -11.39 2.14 -5.07
CA HIS A 7 -12.56 1.46 -5.60
C HIS A 7 -12.14 0.27 -6.47
N VAL A 8 -12.81 -0.87 -6.29
CA VAL A 8 -12.68 -2.08 -7.12
C VAL A 8 -12.88 -1.87 -8.63
N GLY A 9 -13.53 -0.79 -9.06
CA GLY A 9 -13.91 -0.57 -10.45
C GLY A 9 -15.10 -1.43 -10.89
N MET A 10 -15.25 -1.65 -12.20
CA MET A 10 -16.45 -2.28 -12.79
C MET A 10 -16.30 -3.78 -13.11
N LEU A 11 -15.06 -4.30 -13.21
CA LEU A 11 -14.79 -5.64 -13.75
C LEU A 11 -14.32 -6.65 -12.70
N ARG A 12 -13.58 -6.19 -11.68
CA ARG A 12 -13.03 -7.07 -10.65
C ARG A 12 -14.08 -7.35 -9.57
N GLN A 13 -13.98 -8.50 -8.92
CA GLN A 13 -14.82 -8.83 -7.77
C GLN A 13 -14.23 -8.28 -6.46
N GLN A 14 -12.92 -8.10 -6.40
CA GLN A 14 -12.20 -7.65 -5.23
C GLN A 14 -11.23 -6.53 -5.60
N ASN A 15 -11.08 -5.58 -4.68
CA ASN A 15 -10.09 -4.53 -4.80
C ASN A 15 -8.78 -5.02 -4.23
N GLU A 16 -7.73 -5.02 -5.04
CA GLU A 16 -6.38 -5.43 -4.61
C GLU A 16 -5.51 -4.21 -4.26
N ASP A 17 -6.07 -2.99 -4.30
CA ASP A 17 -5.40 -1.77 -3.88
C ASP A 17 -5.40 -1.63 -2.35
N ALA A 18 -4.29 -1.16 -1.79
CA ALA A 18 -4.20 -0.71 -0.40
C ALA A 18 -3.50 0.65 -0.31
N TYR A 19 -3.81 1.44 0.72
CA TYR A 19 -3.18 2.75 0.92
C TYR A 19 -3.00 3.08 2.41
N THR A 20 -2.10 4.03 2.69
CA THR A 20 -2.03 4.76 3.97
C THR A 20 -1.81 6.24 3.73
N ALA A 21 -2.43 7.07 4.56
CA ALA A 21 -2.31 8.53 4.52
C ALA A 21 -2.22 9.05 5.97
N HIS A 22 -1.05 9.59 6.30
CA HIS A 22 -0.72 10.26 7.57
C HIS A 22 0.27 11.37 7.27
N ASP A 23 0.50 12.28 8.23
CA ASP A 23 1.19 13.55 7.99
C ASP A 23 2.56 13.42 7.29
N ASP A 24 3.33 12.37 7.60
CA ASP A 24 4.72 12.21 7.12
C ASP A 24 4.91 11.09 6.09
N LEU A 25 3.85 10.38 5.69
CA LEU A 25 3.96 9.30 4.71
C LEU A 25 2.64 9.09 3.95
N PHE A 26 2.76 8.89 2.64
CA PHE A 26 1.63 8.56 1.77
C PHE A 26 2.07 7.40 0.90
N VAL A 27 1.32 6.30 0.93
CA VAL A 27 1.65 5.09 0.17
C VAL A 27 0.39 4.54 -0.47
N VAL A 28 0.54 4.10 -1.70
CA VAL A 28 -0.45 3.29 -2.42
C VAL A 28 0.28 2.04 -2.92
N ALA A 29 -0.34 0.88 -2.76
CA ALA A 29 0.15 -0.39 -3.25
C ALA A 29 -0.95 -1.06 -4.10
N ASP A 30 -0.62 -1.39 -5.35
CA ASP A 30 -1.46 -2.18 -6.25
C ASP A 30 -1.05 -3.66 -6.10
N GLY A 31 -1.95 -4.45 -5.54
CA GLY A 31 -1.73 -5.87 -5.31
C GLY A 31 -1.95 -6.66 -6.60
N MET A 32 -0.97 -7.46 -6.99
CA MET A 32 -1.12 -8.39 -8.12
C MET A 32 -1.17 -9.82 -7.60
N GLY A 33 -2.26 -10.53 -7.89
CA GLY A 33 -2.40 -11.95 -7.52
C GLY A 33 -3.71 -12.59 -7.95
N GLY A 34 -4.72 -11.80 -8.30
CA GLY A 34 -6.05 -12.30 -8.59
C GLY A 34 -6.65 -13.00 -7.36
N HIS A 35 -7.54 -13.96 -7.59
CA HIS A 35 -8.33 -14.64 -6.55
C HIS A 35 -7.54 -15.23 -5.36
N ASN A 36 -6.21 -15.38 -5.48
CA ASN A 36 -5.40 -16.10 -4.51
C ASN A 36 -4.57 -15.22 -3.56
N ALA A 37 -4.26 -13.95 -3.85
CA ALA A 37 -3.35 -13.20 -2.97
C ALA A 37 -3.20 -11.68 -3.16
N GLY A 38 -3.78 -11.01 -4.17
CA GLY A 38 -3.40 -9.63 -4.45
C GLY A 38 -3.70 -8.66 -3.29
N GLU A 39 -4.84 -8.81 -2.61
CA GLU A 39 -5.15 -8.02 -1.41
C GLU A 39 -4.13 -8.23 -0.27
N VAL A 40 -3.60 -9.46 -0.14
CA VAL A 40 -2.63 -9.80 0.91
C VAL A 40 -1.29 -9.15 0.60
N ALA A 41 -0.89 -9.14 -0.68
CA ALA A 41 0.35 -8.53 -1.12
C ALA A 41 0.34 -7.01 -0.91
N SER A 42 -0.73 -6.32 -1.29
CA SER A 42 -0.83 -4.86 -1.11
C SER A 42 -0.97 -4.47 0.37
N ALA A 43 -1.74 -5.23 1.16
CA ALA A 43 -1.82 -5.00 2.61
C ALA A 43 -0.46 -5.16 3.29
N LEU A 44 0.29 -6.22 2.96
CA LEU A 44 1.63 -6.45 3.50
C LEU A 44 2.59 -5.32 3.13
N ALA A 45 2.53 -4.82 1.89
CA ALA A 45 3.37 -3.70 1.47
C ALA A 45 3.08 -2.44 2.30
N ILE A 46 1.81 -2.10 2.54
CA ILE A 46 1.43 -0.96 3.38
C ILE A 46 1.91 -1.15 4.83
N ASP A 47 1.75 -2.34 5.40
CA ASP A 47 2.17 -2.60 6.77
C ASP A 47 3.68 -2.49 6.95
N VAL A 48 4.47 -2.99 6.00
CA VAL A 48 5.93 -2.84 6.00
C VAL A 48 6.32 -1.36 5.89
N MET A 49 5.66 -0.60 5.00
CA MET A 49 5.97 0.83 4.84
C MET A 49 5.62 1.65 6.09
N LYS A 50 4.52 1.33 6.77
CA LYS A 50 4.19 1.95 8.07
C LYS A 50 5.26 1.65 9.12
N GLN A 51 5.71 0.40 9.21
CA GLN A 51 6.77 0.01 10.15
C GLN A 51 8.09 0.71 9.83
N ALA A 52 8.45 0.80 8.56
CA ALA A 52 9.65 1.52 8.11
C ALA A 52 9.58 3.02 8.42
N ALA A 53 8.43 3.66 8.26
CA ALA A 53 8.24 5.06 8.65
C ALA A 53 8.43 5.27 10.15
N LEU A 54 7.92 4.35 10.99
CA LEU A 54 8.12 4.41 12.45
C LEU A 54 9.58 4.20 12.85
N ALA A 55 10.31 3.34 12.14
CA ALA A 55 11.73 3.10 12.36
C ALA A 55 12.64 4.23 11.82
N GLY A 56 12.09 5.10 10.97
CA GLY A 56 12.84 6.09 10.20
C GLY A 56 13.40 5.48 8.91
N PHE A 57 13.18 6.17 7.78
CA PHE A 57 13.73 5.74 6.50
C PHE A 57 15.22 6.06 6.42
N SER A 58 16.05 5.01 6.32
CA SER A 58 17.43 5.16 5.88
C SER A 58 17.52 4.89 4.38
N SER A 59 17.93 5.85 3.58
CA SER A 59 18.28 5.61 2.19
C SER A 59 19.47 4.65 2.12
N GLN A 60 19.29 3.46 1.56
CA GLN A 60 20.43 2.70 1.06
C GLN A 60 20.88 3.39 -0.22
N GLU A 61 21.99 4.13 -0.18
CA GLU A 61 22.66 4.54 -1.41
C GLU A 61 23.05 3.27 -2.18
N SER A 62 22.48 3.12 -3.38
CA SER A 62 22.93 2.11 -4.32
C SER A 62 24.21 2.62 -4.97
N VAL A 63 25.32 1.92 -4.68
CA VAL A 63 26.60 2.00 -5.41
C VAL A 63 26.44 1.64 -6.88
#